data_AF-A0A537MTI1-F1
#
_entry.id   AF-A0A537MTI1-F1
#
_cell.length_a   1.000
_cell.length_b   1.000
_cell.length_c   1.000
_cell.angle_alpha   90.00
_cell.angle_beta   90.00
_cell.angle_gamma   90.00
#
_symmetry.space_group_name_H-M   'P 1'
#
loop_
_entity.id
_entity.type
_entity.pdbx_description
1 polymer ?
#
loop_
_entity_poly.entity_id
_entity_poly.type
_entity_poly.pdbx_seq_one_letter_code
_entity_poly.pdbx_strand_id
1 'polypeptide(L)'
;AIAKAWLSSPTDALAAKLHRASEPRRLELIRRLNLAPNGTAALVRMREQLIDAIEHRPDLESVDADFLHLFSSWFNRGFLVLRRIDWSTPARILEKIIRYEAVHEIRDWDDLRTRIDSPGRRCYAFFHPALVDEPLIFVEVALTR
;
A
#
# COMPACT_ATOMS: atom_id res chain seq x y z
N ALA A 1 5.61 -22.90 26.88
CA ALA A 1 6.26 -24.22 26.74
C ALA A 1 7.40 -24.18 25.70
N ILE A 2 7.15 -23.73 24.47
CA ILE A 2 8.16 -23.77 23.39
C ILE A 2 9.37 -22.87 23.60
N ALA A 3 9.21 -21.66 24.16
CA ALA A 3 10.33 -20.76 24.46
C ALA A 3 11.32 -21.38 25.46
N LYS A 4 10.82 -22.06 26.49
CA LYS A 4 11.67 -22.79 27.46
C LYS A 4 12.43 -23.92 26.79
N ALA A 5 11.77 -24.69 25.91
CA ALA A 5 12.41 -25.77 25.17
C ALA A 5 13.54 -25.27 24.25
N TRP A 6 13.33 -24.14 23.57
CA TRP A 6 14.37 -23.52 22.73
C TRP A 6 15.55 -22.99 23.56
N LEU A 7 15.30 -22.33 24.70
CA LEU A 7 16.37 -21.85 25.60
C LEU A 7 17.22 -22.99 26.16
N SER A 8 16.63 -24.16 26.43
CA SER A 8 17.35 -25.33 26.92
C SER A 8 18.14 -26.06 25.82
N SER A 9 17.70 -25.99 24.56
CA SER A 9 18.37 -26.63 23.43
C SER A 9 18.08 -25.86 22.13
N PRO A 10 18.90 -24.86 21.76
CA PRO A 10 18.64 -24.02 20.60
C PRO A 10 18.97 -24.79 19.32
N THR A 11 17.94 -25.38 18.72
CA THR A 11 18.02 -26.04 17.41
C THR A 11 17.14 -25.30 16.39
N ASP A 12 17.47 -25.40 15.11
CA ASP A 12 16.69 -24.78 14.03
C ASP A 12 15.22 -25.24 14.04
N ALA A 13 14.99 -26.52 14.35
CA ALA A 13 13.64 -27.07 14.46
C ALA A 13 12.83 -26.43 15.60
N LEU A 14 13.46 -26.17 16.75
CA LEU A 14 12.82 -25.47 17.87
C LEU A 14 12.66 -23.98 17.59
N ALA A 15 13.61 -23.36 16.89
CA ALA A 15 13.51 -21.96 16.44
C ALA A 15 12.31 -21.76 15.50
N ALA A 16 12.13 -22.65 14.51
CA ALA A 16 10.99 -22.60 13.60
C ALA A 16 9.64 -22.82 14.31
N LYS A 17 9.59 -23.66 15.35
CA LYS A 17 8.38 -23.83 16.19
C LYS A 17 8.11 -22.60 17.05
N LEU A 18 9.14 -22.01 17.65
CA LEU A 18 9.02 -20.78 18.44
C LEU A 18 8.53 -19.62 17.56
N HIS A 19 9.11 -19.45 16.38
CA HIS A 19 8.69 -18.46 15.40
C HIS A 19 7.19 -18.58 15.07
N ARG A 20 6.74 -19.76 14.64
CA ARG A 20 5.31 -20.01 14.36
C ARG A 20 4.40 -19.77 15.57
N ALA A 21 4.84 -20.14 16.77
CA ALA A 21 4.06 -19.94 17.99
C ALA A 21 4.03 -18.48 18.46
N SER A 22 5.03 -17.68 18.07
CA SER A 22 5.12 -16.25 18.39
C SER A 22 4.28 -15.37 17.45
N GLU A 23 3.88 -15.90 16.29
CA GLU A 23 3.06 -15.16 15.35
C GLU A 23 1.65 -14.92 15.94
N PRO A 24 1.20 -13.66 15.98
CA PRO A 24 -0.13 -13.32 16.44
C PRO A 24 -1.18 -13.83 15.45
N ARG A 25 -2.29 -14.35 15.97
CA ARG A 25 -3.41 -14.90 15.18
C ARG A 25 -4.01 -13.90 14.17
N ARG A 26 -3.83 -12.60 14.41
CA ARG A 26 -4.32 -11.53 13.54
C ARG A 26 -3.61 -11.50 12.19
N LEU A 27 -2.35 -11.98 12.07
CA LEU A 27 -1.69 -12.14 10.76
C LEU A 27 -2.48 -13.10 9.86
N GLU A 28 -2.87 -14.26 10.38
CA GLU A 28 -3.66 -15.22 9.63
C GLU A 28 -5.07 -14.70 9.31
N LEU A 29 -5.68 -13.95 10.24
CA LEU A 29 -6.96 -13.29 9.98
C LEU A 29 -6.85 -12.33 8.79
N ILE A 30 -5.85 -11.43 8.79
CA ILE A 30 -5.65 -10.45 7.71
C ILE A 30 -5.34 -11.16 6.38
N ARG A 31 -4.53 -12.22 6.39
CA ARG A 31 -4.27 -13.06 5.18
C ARG A 31 -5.57 -13.62 4.60
N ARG A 32 -6.47 -14.13 5.45
CA ARG A 32 -7.76 -14.68 5.00
C ARG A 32 -8.72 -13.60 4.50
N LEU A 33 -8.77 -12.45 5.17
CA LEU A 33 -9.56 -11.31 4.70
C LEU A 33 -9.13 -10.85 3.31
N ASN A 34 -7.83 -10.96 2.99
CA ASN A 34 -7.30 -10.62 1.68
C ASN A 34 -7.77 -11.55 0.55
N LEU A 35 -8.34 -12.73 0.86
CA LEU A 35 -8.90 -13.65 -0.14
C LEU A 35 -10.26 -13.17 -0.67
N ALA A 36 -10.92 -12.24 0.03
CA ALA A 36 -12.19 -11.69 -0.42
C ALA A 36 -12.02 -10.84 -1.69
N PRO A 37 -13.06 -10.71 -2.53
CA PRO A 37 -13.05 -9.75 -3.64
C PRO A 37 -12.73 -8.34 -3.12
N ASN A 38 -11.80 -7.64 -3.77
CA ASN A 38 -11.29 -6.33 -3.34
C ASN A 38 -10.69 -6.32 -1.91
N GLY A 39 -10.25 -7.47 -1.40
CA GLY A 39 -9.70 -7.65 -0.05
C GLY A 39 -8.54 -6.69 0.24
N THR A 40 -7.57 -6.57 -0.68
CA THR A 40 -6.44 -5.65 -0.52
C THR A 40 -6.90 -4.21 -0.30
N ALA A 41 -7.82 -3.72 -1.12
CA ALA A 41 -8.32 -2.35 -1.02
C ALA A 41 -9.09 -2.12 0.29
N ALA A 42 -9.88 -3.12 0.73
CA ALA A 42 -10.56 -3.05 2.02
C ALA A 42 -9.59 -3.05 3.20
N LEU A 43 -8.51 -3.84 3.14
CA LEU A 43 -7.48 -3.88 4.18
C LEU A 43 -6.65 -2.59 4.22
N VAL A 44 -6.35 -1.97 3.08
CA VAL A 44 -5.68 -0.66 3.03
C VAL A 44 -6.55 0.41 3.70
N ARG A 45 -7.86 0.46 3.41
CA ARG A 45 -8.80 1.36 4.09
C ARG A 45 -8.94 1.04 5.58
N MET A 46 -8.93 -0.23 5.96
CA MET A 46 -8.95 -0.63 7.37
C MET A 46 -7.70 -0.13 8.10
N ARG A 47 -6.53 -0.18 7.44
CA ARG A 47 -5.29 0.34 8.01
C ARG A 47 -5.29 1.87 8.09
N GLU A 48 -5.84 2.57 7.10
CA GLU A 48 -6.06 4.02 7.16
C GLU A 48 -6.85 4.40 8.43
N GLN A 49 -8.00 3.74 8.66
CA GLN A 49 -8.81 3.93 9.87
C GLN A 49 -8.08 3.53 11.17
N LEU A 50 -7.22 2.51 11.10
CA LEU A 50 -6.40 2.08 12.24
C LEU A 50 -5.36 3.16 12.62
N ILE A 51 -4.73 3.79 11.64
CA ILE A 51 -3.75 4.86 11.86
C ILE A 51 -4.41 6.04 12.56
N ASP A 52 -5.61 6.45 12.12
CA ASP A 52 -6.38 7.51 12.79
C ASP A 52 -6.76 7.10 14.23
N ALA A 53 -7.12 5.84 14.46
CA ALA A 53 -7.50 5.34 15.77
C ALA A 53 -6.32 5.27 16.76
N ILE A 54 -5.09 5.04 16.28
CA ILE A 54 -3.89 4.89 17.12
C ILE A 54 -3.62 6.16 17.96
N GLU A 55 -3.95 7.34 17.45
CA GLU A 55 -3.81 8.61 18.18
C GLU A 55 -4.51 8.57 19.55
N HIS A 56 -5.63 7.86 19.63
CA HIS A 56 -6.44 7.75 20.84
C HIS A 56 -6.33 6.37 21.51
N ARG A 57 -5.69 5.40 20.83
CA ARG A 57 -5.54 4.00 21.25
C ARG A 57 -4.14 3.45 20.90
N PRO A 58 -3.09 3.87 21.64
CA PRO A 58 -1.71 3.43 21.36
C PRO A 58 -1.50 1.91 21.46
N ASP A 59 -2.37 1.19 22.18
CA ASP A 59 -2.36 -0.27 22.24
C ASP A 59 -2.53 -0.95 20.86
N LEU A 60 -3.09 -0.22 19.88
CA LEU A 60 -3.29 -0.67 18.51
C LEU A 60 -2.03 -0.60 17.63
N GLU A 61 -0.92 0.01 18.08
CA GLU A 61 0.36 0.02 17.33
C GLU A 61 0.83 -1.39 16.97
N SER A 62 0.63 -2.36 17.87
CA SER A 62 0.96 -3.77 17.62
C SER A 62 0.13 -4.40 16.49
N VAL A 63 -1.05 -3.87 16.21
CA VAL A 63 -1.88 -4.28 15.07
C VAL A 63 -1.36 -3.65 13.78
N ASP A 64 -0.95 -2.37 13.81
CA ASP A 64 -0.37 -1.71 12.63
C ASP A 64 0.95 -2.37 12.19
N ALA A 65 1.78 -2.78 13.14
CA ALA A 65 3.01 -3.52 12.85
C ALA A 65 2.76 -4.80 12.03
N ASP A 66 1.67 -5.50 12.30
CA ASP A 66 1.27 -6.69 11.54
C ASP A 66 0.76 -6.35 10.14
N PHE A 67 -0.01 -5.25 10.00
CA PHE A 67 -0.38 -4.73 8.69
C PHE A 67 0.86 -4.38 7.87
N LEU A 68 1.82 -3.66 8.47
CA LEU A 68 3.07 -3.28 7.81
C LEU A 68 3.88 -4.50 7.38
N HIS A 69 3.95 -5.54 8.22
CA HIS A 69 4.62 -6.79 7.87
C HIS A 69 3.99 -7.45 6.62
N LEU A 70 2.66 -7.58 6.60
CA LEU A 70 1.95 -8.19 5.47
C LEU A 70 2.03 -7.33 4.22
N PHE A 71 1.80 -6.01 4.34
CA PHE A 71 1.84 -5.09 3.22
C PHE A 71 3.24 -4.98 2.61
N SER A 72 4.31 -5.03 3.41
CA SER A 72 5.68 -5.05 2.89
C SER A 72 5.95 -6.29 2.02
N SER A 73 5.30 -7.42 2.32
CA SER A 73 5.38 -8.63 1.50
C SER A 73 4.49 -8.56 0.26
N TRP A 74 3.29 -7.99 0.38
CA TRP A 74 2.31 -7.94 -0.72
C TRP A 74 2.61 -6.85 -1.74
N PHE A 75 3.03 -5.67 -1.30
CA PHE A 75 3.43 -4.53 -2.15
C PHE A 75 4.91 -4.60 -2.47
N ASN A 76 5.36 -5.75 -2.96
CA ASN A 76 6.75 -5.94 -3.33
C ASN A 76 7.11 -5.02 -4.52
N ARG A 77 8.18 -4.24 -4.37
CA ARG A 77 8.70 -3.33 -5.40
C ARG A 77 8.92 -3.99 -6.77
N GLY A 78 9.20 -5.29 -6.81
CA GLY A 78 9.40 -6.04 -8.05
C GLY A 78 8.15 -6.12 -8.95
N PHE A 79 6.96 -5.82 -8.40
CA PHE A 79 5.70 -5.77 -9.14
C PHE A 79 5.18 -4.34 -9.35
N LEU A 80 5.95 -3.32 -8.95
CA LEU A 80 5.60 -1.94 -9.27
C LEU A 80 5.85 -1.69 -10.75
N VAL A 81 4.80 -1.27 -11.45
CA VAL A 81 4.86 -0.91 -12.86
C VAL A 81 4.72 0.59 -12.98
N LEU A 82 5.77 1.24 -13.49
CA LEU A 82 5.71 2.65 -13.87
C LEU A 82 4.96 2.77 -15.19
N ARG A 83 3.93 3.61 -15.23
CA ARG A 83 3.16 3.91 -16.44
C ARG A 83 3.14 5.42 -16.67
N ARG A 84 3.20 5.82 -17.93
CA ARG A 84 2.94 7.21 -18.31
C ARG A 84 1.44 7.49 -18.14
N ILE A 85 1.13 8.65 -17.59
CA ILE A 85 -0.22 9.19 -17.48
C ILE A 85 -0.33 10.35 -18.47
N ASP A 86 -1.32 10.26 -19.33
CA ASP A 86 -1.66 11.26 -20.35
C ASP A 86 -3.17 11.24 -20.62
N TRP A 87 -3.64 12.09 -21.53
CA TRP A 87 -5.07 12.24 -21.82
C TRP A 87 -5.74 10.99 -22.42
N SER A 88 -4.96 9.98 -22.85
CA SER A 88 -5.49 8.69 -23.29
C SER A 88 -5.75 7.70 -22.15
N THR A 89 -5.30 8.04 -20.93
CA THR A 89 -5.49 7.21 -19.74
C THR A 89 -6.97 7.15 -19.36
N PRO A 90 -7.51 5.98 -18.93
CA PRO A 90 -8.91 5.85 -18.56
C PRO A 90 -9.35 6.90 -17.53
N ALA A 91 -10.51 7.53 -17.76
CA ALA A 91 -11.06 8.61 -16.93
C ALA A 91 -11.09 8.25 -15.44
N ARG A 92 -11.49 7.03 -15.08
CA ARG A 92 -11.48 6.54 -13.68
C ARG A 92 -10.13 6.58 -12.97
N ILE A 93 -9.01 6.52 -13.70
CA ILE A 93 -7.66 6.69 -13.14
C ILE A 93 -7.34 8.18 -13.04
N LEU A 94 -7.68 8.97 -14.06
CA LEU A 94 -7.50 10.41 -14.06
C LEU A 94 -8.27 11.10 -12.92
N GLU A 95 -9.50 10.67 -12.62
CA GLU A 95 -10.27 11.13 -11.44
C GLU A 95 -9.51 10.92 -10.13
N LYS A 96 -8.79 9.80 -10.00
CA LYS A 96 -7.97 9.52 -8.81
C LYS A 96 -6.75 10.43 -8.74
N ILE A 97 -6.12 10.76 -9.87
CA ILE A 97 -5.02 11.74 -9.90
C ILE A 97 -5.51 13.11 -9.41
N ILE A 98 -6.68 13.57 -9.88
CA ILE A 98 -7.31 14.81 -9.39
C ILE A 98 -7.51 14.73 -7.87
N ARG A 99 -8.11 13.63 -7.39
CA ARG A 99 -8.45 13.45 -5.97
C ARG A 99 -7.22 13.34 -5.06
N TYR A 100 -6.13 12.76 -5.52
CA TYR A 100 -4.95 12.46 -4.69
C TYR A 100 -3.85 13.51 -4.78
N GLU A 101 -4.05 14.57 -5.56
CA GLU A 101 -3.09 15.67 -5.64
C GLU A 101 -2.98 16.41 -4.30
N ALA A 102 -1.84 16.20 -3.64
CA ALA A 102 -1.57 16.67 -2.28
C ALA A 102 -0.66 17.90 -2.22
N VAL A 103 -0.07 18.34 -3.34
CA VAL A 103 0.86 19.48 -3.39
C VAL A 103 0.17 20.70 -3.99
N HIS A 104 -0.48 20.53 -5.14
CA HIS A 104 -1.13 21.60 -5.88
C HIS A 104 -2.49 21.16 -6.38
N GLU A 105 -3.53 21.34 -5.56
CA GLU A 105 -4.91 20.93 -5.85
C GLU A 105 -5.29 21.11 -7.33
N ILE A 106 -5.72 20.01 -7.96
CA ILE A 106 -6.28 20.02 -9.31
C ILE A 106 -7.78 20.22 -9.17
N ARG A 107 -8.30 21.32 -9.71
CA ARG A 107 -9.70 21.73 -9.47
C ARG A 107 -10.70 21.00 -10.35
N ASP A 108 -10.29 20.70 -11.58
CA ASP A 108 -11.15 20.14 -12.60
C ASP A 108 -10.34 19.40 -13.68
N TRP A 109 -11.07 18.88 -14.66
CA TRP A 109 -10.51 18.15 -15.81
C TRP A 109 -9.64 19.01 -16.72
N ASP A 110 -9.94 20.30 -16.85
CA ASP A 110 -9.18 21.19 -17.71
C ASP A 110 -7.81 21.50 -17.09
N ASP A 111 -7.76 21.76 -15.77
CA ASP A 111 -6.51 21.88 -15.01
C ASP A 111 -5.67 20.60 -15.16
N LEU A 112 -6.26 19.42 -14.92
CA LEU A 112 -5.56 18.15 -15.11
C LEU A 112 -4.96 18.05 -16.52
N ARG A 113 -5.74 18.38 -17.55
CA ARG A 113 -5.28 18.31 -18.95
C ARG A 113 -4.05 19.16 -19.18
N THR A 114 -4.02 20.39 -18.65
CA THR A 114 -2.85 21.27 -18.78
C THR A 114 -1.60 20.69 -18.13
N ARG A 115 -1.74 19.82 -17.11
CA ARG A 115 -0.61 19.21 -16.40
C ARG A 115 -0.08 17.94 -17.05
N ILE A 116 -0.90 17.20 -17.79
CA ILE A 116 -0.48 15.90 -18.35
C ILE A 116 -0.35 15.88 -19.88
N ASP A 117 -1.00 16.81 -20.58
CA ASP A 117 -1.07 16.85 -22.05
C ASP A 117 -0.39 18.08 -22.67
N SER A 118 0.12 19.01 -21.85
CA SER A 118 0.86 20.17 -22.36
C SER A 118 2.26 19.80 -22.89
N PRO A 119 2.76 20.50 -23.93
CA PRO A 119 4.15 20.41 -24.34
C PRO A 119 5.09 20.67 -23.16
N GLY A 120 6.08 19.80 -22.95
CA GLY A 120 7.02 19.91 -21.84
C GLY A 120 6.50 19.42 -20.49
N ARG A 121 5.24 18.97 -20.39
CA ARG A 121 4.72 18.31 -19.18
C ARG A 121 4.67 16.79 -19.36
N ARG A 122 4.99 16.07 -18.29
CA ARG A 122 4.89 14.61 -18.22
C ARG A 122 4.35 14.21 -16.86
N CYS A 123 3.47 13.22 -16.83
CA CYS A 123 3.04 12.59 -15.59
C CYS A 123 3.29 11.09 -15.68
N TYR A 124 3.72 10.50 -14.58
CA TYR A 124 3.92 9.06 -14.45
C TYR A 124 3.32 8.59 -13.13
N ALA A 125 2.83 7.35 -13.10
CA ALA A 125 2.36 6.74 -11.86
C ALA A 125 2.81 5.28 -11.74
N PHE A 126 3.09 4.87 -10.50
CA PHE A 126 3.36 3.49 -10.13
C PHE A 126 2.06 2.76 -9.80
N PHE A 127 1.88 1.60 -10.40
CA PHE A 127 0.75 0.70 -10.17
C PHE A 127 1.24 -0.62 -9.59
N HIS A 128 0.40 -1.27 -8.81
CA HIS A 128 0.66 -2.61 -8.27
C HIS A 128 -0.52 -3.53 -8.58
N PRO A 129 -0.30 -4.79 -9.00
CA PRO A 129 -1.38 -5.70 -9.38
C PRO A 129 -2.37 -5.99 -8.23
N ALA A 130 -1.94 -5.86 -6.97
CA ALA A 130 -2.81 -6.04 -5.81
C ALA A 130 -3.86 -4.91 -5.63
N LEU A 131 -3.68 -3.76 -6.26
CA LEU A 131 -4.62 -2.64 -6.29
C LEU A 131 -4.86 -2.20 -7.74
N VAL A 132 -5.85 -2.82 -8.36
CA VAL A 132 -6.19 -2.61 -9.77
C VAL A 132 -6.64 -1.17 -10.00
N ASP A 133 -6.07 -0.53 -11.03
CA ASP A 133 -6.36 0.85 -11.42
C ASP A 133 -6.14 1.88 -10.28
N GLU A 134 -5.24 1.59 -9.35
CA GLU A 134 -4.86 2.48 -8.26
C GLU A 134 -3.45 3.05 -8.51
N PRO A 135 -3.31 4.36 -8.79
CA PRO A 135 -2.01 5.00 -8.86
C PRO A 135 -1.47 5.19 -7.43
N LEU A 136 -0.51 4.37 -7.02
CA LEU A 136 0.01 4.38 -5.64
C LEU A 136 0.86 5.61 -5.35
N ILE A 137 1.66 5.99 -6.34
CA ILE A 137 2.56 7.14 -6.31
C ILE A 137 2.52 7.71 -7.71
N PHE A 138 2.35 9.01 -7.85
CA PHE A 138 2.49 9.67 -9.14
C PHE A 138 3.45 10.85 -9.05
N VAL A 139 4.03 11.20 -10.20
CA VAL A 139 5.07 12.21 -10.33
C VAL A 139 4.76 13.06 -11.54
N GLU A 140 4.60 14.36 -11.31
CA GLU A 140 4.50 15.37 -12.35
C GLU A 140 5.88 15.97 -12.63
N VAL A 141 6.24 16.08 -13.90
CA VAL A 141 7.54 16.57 -14.36
C VAL A 141 7.33 17.71 -15.35
N ALA A 142 8.03 18.82 -15.10
CA ALA A 142 8.18 19.93 -16.04
C ALA A 142 9.55 19.86 -16.71
N LEU A 143 9.57 19.72 -18.03
CA LEU A 143 10.78 19.75 -18.83
C LEU A 143 11.18 21.21 -19.08
N THR A 144 12.31 21.61 -18.51
CA THR A 144 12.86 22.97 -18.63
C THR A 144 14.16 22.96 -19.46
N ARG A 145 14.70 24.15 -19.75
CA ARG A 145 16.05 24.32 -20.31
C ARG A 145 17.03 24.70 -19.21
#